data_AF-A0A4Q3EKW2-F1
#
_entry.id   AF-A0A4Q3EKW2-F1
#
_cell.length_a   1.000
_cell.length_b   1.000
_cell.length_c   1.000
_cell.angle_alpha   90.00
_cell.angle_beta   90.00
_cell.angle_gamma   90.00
#
_symmetry.space_group_name_H-M   'P 1'
#
loop_
_entity.id
_entity.type
_entity.pdbx_description
1 polymer ?
#
loop_
_entity_poly.entity_id
_entity_poly.type
_entity_poly.pdbx_seq_one_letter_code
_entity_poly.pdbx_strand_id
1 'polypeptide(L)'
;MYIKSVKKYCVLGFLWGIFALSACAQTPNPHQLSQSFLAAKRSIESSTVLLNNTNQLVPIKNLDQQKIASIHFGFEHTLVFDSLLNKYAKVQSFEGGYYTGSKTLDDLMFDLKFYTTVIVQLNNQDLQNPALMPFLSMLDQRKNLIVSCFGATQLQPEFDVLKGVLVWSPVNSPVAADYAAQMIFGGVAANQKLRASISKKYQSGDGAVTLQTRLAYAVPEEAGINADNLNPAIDAIVAEAIRAKATPGAVVLVARNGKVIFNKAYGNHTYNDTLKDKITDIFDLASVTKVAATTMDVMKLYDQGKLNLDSTAGSYLALARNTNKNDITMREFLTHQSGMVPDVITWEKLKAENRSTDSSALFPTKVAERFYLKKD
;
A
#
# COMPACT_ATOMS: atom_id res chain seq x y z
N MET A 1 -0.48 -28.21 -35.54
CA MET A 1 -0.45 -29.69 -35.46
C MET A 1 0.20 -30.08 -34.13
N TYR A 2 -0.35 -31.10 -33.47
CA TYR A 2 -0.11 -31.57 -32.09
C TYR A 2 1.35 -31.54 -31.53
N ILE A 3 1.58 -31.01 -30.30
CA ILE A 3 1.78 -31.74 -29.00
C ILE A 3 3.15 -32.47 -28.94
N LYS A 4 4.06 -32.42 -27.94
CA LYS A 4 4.14 -32.29 -26.44
C LYS A 4 5.54 -31.67 -26.10
N SER A 5 6.00 -31.30 -24.89
CA SER A 5 5.47 -31.17 -23.51
C SER A 5 6.47 -30.44 -22.58
N VAL A 6 6.07 -29.38 -21.86
CA VAL A 6 6.68 -28.99 -20.56
C VAL A 6 5.56 -28.57 -19.61
N LYS A 7 5.46 -29.18 -18.42
CA LYS A 7 4.41 -28.91 -17.43
C LYS A 7 4.84 -27.85 -16.43
N LYS A 8 3.93 -26.90 -16.16
CA LYS A 8 3.62 -26.25 -14.88
C LYS A 8 4.74 -26.21 -13.82
N TYR A 9 5.32 -25.03 -13.60
CA TYR A 9 5.83 -24.65 -12.28
C TYR A 9 4.71 -23.95 -11.50
N CYS A 10 4.45 -24.43 -10.29
CA CYS A 10 3.37 -23.96 -9.43
C CYS A 10 3.86 -22.88 -8.46
N VAL A 11 2.98 -21.94 -8.13
CA VAL A 11 3.22 -20.94 -7.08
C VAL A 11 3.14 -21.62 -5.71
N LEU A 12 4.30 -21.93 -5.13
CA LEU A 12 4.47 -22.24 -3.71
C LEU A 12 5.83 -21.69 -3.25
N GLY A 13 5.84 -20.40 -2.87
CA GLY A 13 6.94 -19.83 -2.11
C GLY A 13 6.80 -20.20 -0.63
N PHE A 14 7.93 -20.40 0.06
CA PHE A 14 8.02 -20.79 1.47
C PHE A 14 7.40 -22.14 1.85
N LEU A 15 8.19 -23.23 1.68
CA LEU A 15 8.39 -24.33 2.65
C LEU A 15 9.02 -25.56 1.99
N TRP A 16 10.35 -25.73 2.13
CA TRP A 16 11.03 -26.98 2.57
C TRP A 16 12.52 -26.95 2.22
N GLY A 17 13.36 -27.38 3.15
CA GLY A 17 14.81 -27.41 2.97
C GLY A 17 15.61 -27.64 4.25
N ILE A 18 15.35 -28.75 4.95
CA ILE A 18 16.28 -29.50 5.81
C ILE A 18 15.58 -30.83 6.14
N PHE A 19 16.25 -31.96 5.90
CA PHE A 19 15.75 -33.29 6.24
C PHE A 19 16.43 -33.81 7.51
N ALA A 20 15.68 -34.61 8.28
CA ALA A 20 16.15 -35.51 9.33
C ALA A 20 16.92 -34.91 10.52
N LEU A 21 16.18 -34.53 11.56
CA LEU A 21 16.33 -35.14 12.89
C LEU A 21 15.00 -35.00 13.67
N SER A 22 14.65 -36.03 14.45
CA SER A 22 13.29 -36.21 14.98
C SER A 22 12.96 -35.30 16.17
N ALA A 23 12.32 -34.17 15.89
CA ALA A 23 11.53 -33.42 16.87
C ALA A 23 10.24 -32.94 16.22
N CYS A 24 9.11 -33.00 16.95
CA CYS A 24 7.79 -32.62 16.43
C CYS A 24 7.64 -31.10 16.30
N ALA A 25 8.30 -30.50 15.31
CA ALA A 25 8.05 -29.13 14.89
C ALA A 25 6.73 -29.07 14.11
N GLN A 26 5.61 -28.93 14.83
CA GLN A 26 4.36 -28.49 14.22
C GLN A 26 4.61 -27.15 13.52
N THR A 27 4.14 -27.02 12.28
CA THR A 27 4.19 -25.73 11.56
C THR A 27 3.45 -24.68 12.39
N PRO A 28 4.11 -23.56 12.80
CA PRO A 28 3.48 -22.61 13.69
C PRO A 28 2.21 -22.02 13.08
N ASN A 29 1.17 -21.87 13.88
CA ASN A 29 -0.10 -21.31 13.42
C ASN A 29 0.00 -19.77 13.20
N PRO A 30 -0.92 -19.14 12.45
CA PRO A 30 -0.90 -17.69 12.21
C PRO A 30 -0.76 -16.83 13.47
N HIS A 31 -1.42 -17.22 14.58
CA HIS A 31 -1.26 -16.56 15.86
C HIS A 31 0.18 -16.63 16.41
N GLN A 32 0.80 -17.81 16.45
CA GLN A 32 2.17 -18.02 16.93
C GLN A 32 3.21 -17.25 16.09
N LEU A 33 3.05 -17.25 14.76
CA LEU A 33 3.90 -16.46 13.86
C LEU A 33 3.76 -14.95 14.12
N SER A 34 2.55 -14.49 14.42
CA SER A 34 2.29 -13.10 14.72
C SER A 34 2.86 -12.69 16.09
N GLN A 35 2.78 -13.56 17.11
CA GLN A 35 3.40 -13.32 18.41
C GLN A 35 4.94 -13.26 18.33
N SER A 36 5.58 -14.14 17.53
CA SER A 36 7.04 -14.09 17.35
C SER A 36 7.48 -12.86 16.56
N PHE A 37 6.71 -12.45 15.54
CA PHE A 37 6.89 -11.17 14.84
C PHE A 37 6.78 -9.98 15.81
N LEU A 38 5.80 -9.96 16.72
CA LEU A 38 5.66 -8.89 17.72
C LEU A 38 6.83 -8.84 18.71
N ALA A 39 7.32 -9.99 19.17
CA ALA A 39 8.48 -10.03 20.05
C ALA A 39 9.73 -9.45 19.37
N ALA A 40 9.96 -9.81 18.10
CA ALA A 40 11.02 -9.21 17.29
C ALA A 40 10.79 -7.70 17.07
N LYS A 41 9.58 -7.30 16.70
CA LYS A 41 9.23 -5.89 16.41
C LYS A 41 9.47 -4.98 17.61
N ARG A 42 9.16 -5.40 18.83
CA ARG A 42 9.47 -4.61 20.06
C ARG A 42 10.97 -4.35 20.23
N SER A 43 11.82 -5.32 19.91
CA SER A 43 13.27 -5.15 19.94
C SER A 43 13.73 -4.12 18.92
N ILE A 44 13.26 -4.25 17.67
CA ILE A 44 13.51 -3.33 16.56
C ILE A 44 13.02 -1.90 16.87
N GLU A 45 11.79 -1.75 17.36
CA GLU A 45 11.20 -0.48 17.77
C GLU A 45 12.04 0.22 18.85
N SER A 46 12.59 -0.52 19.81
CA SER A 46 13.43 0.03 20.89
C SER A 46 14.87 0.38 20.48
N SER A 47 15.28 0.06 19.25
CA SER A 47 16.68 0.14 18.80
C SER A 47 16.89 0.81 17.44
N THR A 48 15.84 0.97 16.63
CA THR A 48 15.90 1.67 15.35
C THR A 48 15.80 3.18 15.57
N VAL A 49 16.79 3.94 15.09
CA VAL A 49 16.91 5.37 15.32
C VAL A 49 16.89 6.13 13.99
N LEU A 50 16.09 7.19 13.93
CA LEU A 50 16.10 8.16 12.82
C LEU A 50 17.15 9.23 13.12
N LEU A 51 18.05 9.50 12.18
CA LEU A 51 19.18 10.41 12.34
C LEU A 51 19.21 11.43 11.19
N ASN A 52 19.79 12.60 11.46
CA ASN A 52 20.00 13.68 10.49
C ASN A 52 18.72 14.22 9.79
N ASN A 53 17.55 14.05 10.39
CA ASN A 53 16.26 14.48 9.81
C ASN A 53 15.90 15.95 10.11
N THR A 54 16.88 16.87 10.01
CA THR A 54 16.70 18.30 10.30
C THR A 54 15.68 18.98 9.38
N ASN A 55 15.69 18.61 8.10
CA ASN A 55 14.76 19.11 7.08
C ASN A 55 13.36 18.46 7.12
N GLN A 56 13.09 17.56 8.09
CA GLN A 56 11.83 16.80 8.20
C GLN A 56 11.42 16.05 6.92
N LEU A 57 12.40 15.51 6.19
CA LEU A 57 12.18 14.70 4.99
C LEU A 57 11.45 13.38 5.32
N VAL A 58 11.71 12.82 6.52
CA VAL A 58 10.95 11.70 7.09
C VAL A 58 9.96 12.23 8.14
N PRO A 59 8.67 11.84 8.12
CA PRO A 59 8.04 11.01 7.11
C PRO A 59 7.82 11.78 5.79
N ILE A 60 7.93 11.08 4.65
CA ILE A 60 7.79 11.70 3.32
C ILE A 60 6.37 12.28 3.14
N LYS A 61 6.29 13.53 2.67
CA LYS A 61 5.08 14.32 2.44
C LYS A 61 4.87 14.56 0.93
N ASN A 62 3.67 15.04 0.54
CA ASN A 62 3.31 15.43 -0.82
C ASN A 62 3.63 14.34 -1.87
N LEU A 63 3.12 13.12 -1.64
CA LEU A 63 3.47 11.92 -2.40
C LEU A 63 3.13 12.01 -3.90
N ASP A 64 2.12 12.80 -4.24
CA ASP A 64 1.71 13.21 -5.58
C ASP A 64 2.82 13.95 -6.36
N GLN A 65 3.73 14.61 -5.64
CA GLN A 65 4.85 15.39 -6.20
C GLN A 65 6.17 14.60 -6.16
N GLN A 66 6.20 13.43 -5.51
CA GLN A 66 7.42 12.64 -5.36
C GLN A 66 7.59 11.63 -6.49
N LYS A 67 8.82 11.50 -6.98
CA LYS A 67 9.26 10.34 -7.77
C LYS A 67 10.33 9.63 -6.95
N ILE A 68 9.96 8.47 -6.39
CA ILE A 68 10.78 7.78 -5.38
C ILE A 68 11.44 6.54 -6.00
N ALA A 69 12.76 6.44 -5.83
CA ALA A 69 13.52 5.23 -6.13
C ALA A 69 13.96 4.56 -4.82
N SER A 70 14.02 3.23 -4.84
CA SER A 70 14.66 2.41 -3.82
C SER A 70 15.84 1.68 -4.47
N ILE A 71 17.00 1.64 -3.81
CA ILE A 71 18.22 1.02 -4.32
C ILE A 71 18.74 0.03 -3.27
N HIS A 72 19.12 -1.17 -3.69
CA HIS A 72 19.80 -2.16 -2.83
C HIS A 72 21.03 -2.74 -3.52
N PHE A 73 22.10 -3.04 -2.76
CA PHE A 73 23.35 -3.60 -3.29
C PHE A 73 23.52 -5.10 -2.97
N GLY A 74 22.39 -5.81 -2.87
CA GLY A 74 22.33 -7.23 -2.46
C GLY A 74 21.64 -7.46 -1.12
N PHE A 75 21.06 -6.41 -0.51
CA PHE A 75 20.36 -6.50 0.77
C PHE A 75 19.30 -7.62 0.82
N GLU A 76 19.45 -8.49 1.80
CA GLU A 76 18.78 -9.79 1.92
C GLU A 76 17.28 -9.68 2.19
N HIS A 77 16.79 -8.49 2.54
CA HIS A 77 15.40 -8.22 2.90
C HIS A 77 14.73 -7.17 2.03
N THR A 78 15.33 -6.84 0.87
CA THR A 78 14.78 -5.84 -0.08
C THR A 78 13.34 -6.12 -0.49
N LEU A 79 12.95 -7.40 -0.64
CA LEU A 79 11.57 -7.78 -0.97
C LEU A 79 10.55 -7.39 0.12
N VAL A 80 10.95 -7.39 1.40
CA VAL A 80 10.08 -6.94 2.50
C VAL A 80 10.03 -5.42 2.51
N PHE A 81 11.21 -4.77 2.42
CA PHE A 81 11.34 -3.32 2.43
C PHE A 81 10.54 -2.65 1.30
N ASP A 82 10.83 -3.01 0.04
CA ASP A 82 10.20 -2.42 -1.15
C ASP A 82 8.72 -2.75 -1.26
N SER A 83 8.29 -3.92 -0.76
CA SER A 83 6.87 -4.25 -0.64
C SER A 83 6.15 -3.31 0.33
N LEU A 84 6.74 -3.01 1.50
CA LEU A 84 6.18 -2.04 2.44
C LEU A 84 6.22 -0.62 1.89
N LEU A 85 7.31 -0.18 1.25
CA LEU A 85 7.37 1.14 0.59
C LEU A 85 6.23 1.30 -0.42
N ASN A 86 6.00 0.28 -1.25
CA ASN A 86 4.93 0.28 -2.27
C ASN A 86 3.50 0.22 -1.71
N LYS A 87 3.31 0.00 -0.41
CA LYS A 87 1.99 0.20 0.24
C LYS A 87 1.67 1.67 0.50
N TYR A 88 2.68 2.56 0.54
CA TYR A 88 2.50 3.98 0.83
C TYR A 88 2.56 4.88 -0.40
N ALA A 89 3.45 4.56 -1.35
CA ALA A 89 3.64 5.31 -2.59
C ALA A 89 4.23 4.40 -3.68
N LYS A 90 4.06 4.74 -4.96
CA LYS A 90 4.76 4.03 -6.03
C LYS A 90 6.28 4.27 -5.91
N VAL A 91 7.04 3.24 -5.57
CA VAL A 91 8.50 3.29 -5.45
C VAL A 91 9.13 2.31 -6.43
N GLN A 92 9.97 2.82 -7.34
CA GLN A 92 10.70 1.99 -8.28
C GLN A 92 11.93 1.39 -7.59
N SER A 93 12.05 0.06 -7.57
CA SER A 93 13.25 -0.63 -7.09
C SER A 93 14.34 -0.69 -8.17
N PHE A 94 15.60 -0.61 -7.75
CA PHE A 94 16.81 -0.72 -8.56
C PHE A 94 17.82 -1.64 -7.85
N GLU A 95 18.23 -2.71 -8.54
CA GLU A 95 19.31 -3.58 -8.09
C GLU A 95 20.67 -2.94 -8.40
N GLY A 96 21.26 -2.28 -7.40
CA GLY A 96 22.53 -1.58 -7.50
C GLY A 96 23.72 -2.48 -7.83
N GLY A 97 23.65 -3.78 -7.49
CA GLY A 97 24.68 -4.77 -7.81
C GLY A 97 24.94 -4.95 -9.31
N TYR A 98 23.94 -4.68 -10.16
CA TYR A 98 24.09 -4.67 -11.62
C TYR A 98 24.98 -3.50 -12.11
N TYR A 99 25.02 -2.42 -11.34
CA TYR A 99 25.75 -1.17 -11.60
C TYR A 99 27.13 -1.12 -10.92
N THR A 100 27.53 -2.21 -10.27
CA THR A 100 28.90 -2.46 -9.78
C THR A 100 29.61 -3.53 -10.61
N GLY A 101 29.14 -3.78 -11.84
CA GLY A 101 29.57 -4.89 -12.70
C GLY A 101 29.51 -4.52 -14.18
N SER A 102 28.45 -4.95 -14.88
CA SER A 102 28.30 -4.70 -16.33
C SER A 102 27.87 -3.26 -16.68
N LYS A 103 27.24 -2.56 -15.73
CA LYS A 103 27.03 -1.11 -15.74
C LYS A 103 27.88 -0.46 -14.64
N THR A 104 27.98 0.86 -14.69
CA THR A 104 28.64 1.72 -13.70
C THR A 104 27.63 2.43 -12.79
N LEU A 105 28.10 2.96 -11.66
CA LEU A 105 27.28 3.80 -10.77
C LEU A 105 26.90 5.16 -11.41
N ASP A 106 27.61 5.60 -12.44
CA ASP A 106 27.23 6.77 -13.25
C ASP A 106 26.04 6.45 -14.17
N ASP A 107 25.95 5.24 -14.71
CA ASP A 107 24.75 4.77 -15.42
C ASP A 107 23.54 4.74 -14.47
N LEU A 108 23.73 4.30 -13.22
CA LEU A 108 22.69 4.34 -12.20
C LEU A 108 22.26 5.77 -11.90
N MET A 109 23.20 6.72 -11.77
CA MET A 109 22.91 8.14 -11.60
C MET A 109 22.08 8.71 -12.77
N PHE A 110 22.36 8.27 -14.01
CA PHE A 110 21.58 8.65 -15.19
C PHE A 110 20.17 8.04 -15.19
N ASP A 111 20.03 6.75 -14.84
CA ASP A 111 18.73 6.09 -14.73
C ASP A 111 17.88 6.70 -13.59
N LEU A 112 18.52 7.25 -12.55
CA LEU A 112 17.90 7.97 -11.44
C LEU A 112 17.53 9.44 -11.75
N LYS A 113 17.81 9.96 -12.95
CA LYS A 113 17.66 11.40 -13.27
C LYS A 113 16.29 11.98 -12.95
N PHE A 114 15.20 11.25 -13.18
CA PHE A 114 13.83 11.70 -12.98
C PHE A 114 13.27 11.50 -11.56
N TYR A 115 14.00 10.84 -10.67
CA TYR A 115 13.58 10.63 -9.29
C TYR A 115 13.97 11.85 -8.44
N THR A 116 13.09 12.28 -7.53
CA THR A 116 13.32 13.41 -6.61
C THR A 116 13.93 12.93 -5.30
N THR A 117 13.48 11.75 -4.85
CA THR A 117 13.85 11.15 -3.58
C THR A 117 14.40 9.75 -3.84
N VAL A 118 15.53 9.44 -3.21
CA VAL A 118 16.24 8.16 -3.39
C VAL A 118 16.44 7.54 -2.01
N ILE A 119 15.91 6.34 -1.83
CA ILE A 119 16.08 5.53 -0.63
C ILE A 119 17.14 4.47 -0.96
N VAL A 120 18.18 4.35 -0.14
CA VAL A 120 19.25 3.36 -0.31
C VAL A 120 19.26 2.40 0.86
N GLN A 121 19.18 1.11 0.58
CA GLN A 121 19.20 0.01 1.54
C GLN A 121 20.63 -0.56 1.61
N LEU A 122 21.23 -0.53 2.79
CA LEU A 122 22.61 -0.96 3.03
C LEU A 122 22.67 -1.96 4.20
N ASN A 123 23.34 -3.10 4.01
CA ASN A 123 23.77 -3.95 5.11
C ASN A 123 25.21 -3.62 5.56
N ASN A 124 25.72 -4.37 6.54
CA ASN A 124 27.07 -4.17 7.07
C ASN A 124 28.20 -4.43 6.04
N GLN A 125 27.95 -5.20 4.98
CA GLN A 125 28.93 -5.39 3.88
C GLN A 125 28.92 -4.18 2.94
N ASP A 126 27.75 -3.64 2.60
CA ASP A 126 27.63 -2.44 1.76
C ASP A 126 28.32 -1.22 2.40
N LEU A 127 28.19 -1.08 3.73
CA LEU A 127 28.86 -0.03 4.51
C LEU A 127 30.39 -0.10 4.49
N GLN A 128 30.97 -1.24 4.08
CA GLN A 128 32.41 -1.43 3.93
C GLN A 128 32.88 -1.28 2.47
N ASN A 129 31.98 -1.03 1.52
CA ASN A 129 32.31 -0.88 0.10
C ASN A 129 32.75 0.57 -0.21
N PRO A 130 34.05 0.83 -0.48
CA PRO A 130 34.55 2.18 -0.71
C PRO A 130 34.01 2.81 -2.00
N ALA A 131 33.52 2.01 -2.96
CA ALA A 131 32.96 2.52 -4.21
C ALA A 131 31.57 3.15 -4.04
N LEU A 132 30.81 2.78 -3.00
CA LEU A 132 29.48 3.35 -2.77
C LEU A 132 29.54 4.78 -2.22
N MET A 133 30.60 5.13 -1.49
CA MET A 133 30.68 6.41 -0.79
C MET A 133 30.72 7.64 -1.74
N PRO A 134 31.51 7.66 -2.84
CA PRO A 134 31.42 8.72 -3.85
C PRO A 134 30.01 8.84 -4.46
N PHE A 135 29.39 7.70 -4.77
CA PHE A 135 28.03 7.65 -5.35
C PHE A 135 26.96 8.19 -4.40
N LEU A 136 27.00 7.81 -3.10
CA LEU A 136 26.11 8.35 -2.08
C LEU A 136 26.29 9.87 -1.92
N SER A 137 27.52 10.37 -1.95
CA SER A 137 27.80 11.82 -1.92
C SER A 137 27.27 12.54 -3.16
N MET A 138 27.35 11.93 -4.35
CA MET A 138 26.77 12.49 -5.58
C MET A 138 25.23 12.49 -5.57
N LEU A 139 24.60 11.47 -4.96
CA LEU A 139 23.14 11.46 -4.74
C LEU A 139 22.72 12.57 -3.78
N ASP A 140 23.40 12.67 -2.63
CA ASP A 140 23.11 13.63 -1.55
C ASP A 140 23.16 15.09 -2.02
N GLN A 141 24.04 15.40 -2.97
CA GLN A 141 24.16 16.74 -3.57
C GLN A 141 23.04 17.09 -4.57
N ARG A 142 22.29 16.09 -5.08
CA ARG A 142 21.37 16.25 -6.22
C ARG A 142 19.94 15.80 -5.95
N LYS A 143 19.71 15.03 -4.88
CA LYS A 143 18.46 14.30 -4.59
C LYS A 143 18.17 14.38 -3.09
N ASN A 144 16.91 14.18 -2.72
CA ASN A 144 16.57 13.90 -1.33
C ASN A 144 17.03 12.48 -0.99
N LEU A 145 18.15 12.34 -0.30
CA LEU A 145 18.72 11.05 0.08
C LEU A 145 18.19 10.57 1.44
N ILE A 146 17.75 9.30 1.47
CA ILE A 146 17.45 8.55 2.69
C ILE A 146 18.28 7.28 2.64
N VAL A 147 19.17 7.05 3.62
CA VAL A 147 19.95 5.83 3.74
C VAL A 147 19.36 4.99 4.88
N SER A 148 19.06 3.72 4.62
CA SER A 148 18.58 2.75 5.60
C SER A 148 19.64 1.68 5.83
N CYS A 149 20.24 1.69 7.01
CA CYS A 149 21.37 0.84 7.38
C CYS A 149 20.95 -0.25 8.36
N PHE A 150 21.35 -1.49 8.09
CA PHE A 150 20.92 -2.67 8.85
C PHE A 150 22.10 -3.53 9.34
N GLY A 151 22.09 -3.84 10.64
CA GLY A 151 22.97 -4.86 11.24
C GLY A 151 24.41 -4.41 11.54
N ALA A 152 24.74 -3.15 11.35
CA ALA A 152 26.03 -2.59 11.70
C ALA A 152 26.03 -2.03 13.14
N THR A 153 27.22 -1.98 13.77
CA THR A 153 27.42 -1.45 15.13
C THR A 153 28.10 -0.08 15.15
N GLN A 154 28.77 0.29 14.07
CA GLN A 154 29.43 1.58 13.83
C GLN A 154 29.26 1.95 12.34
N LEU A 155 29.39 3.24 12.02
CA LEU A 155 29.48 3.76 10.66
C LEU A 155 30.92 4.17 10.36
N GLN A 156 31.32 4.02 9.10
CA GLN A 156 32.64 4.47 8.67
C GLN A 156 32.71 6.00 8.62
N PRO A 157 33.86 6.63 8.90
CA PRO A 157 33.98 8.08 9.02
C PRO A 157 33.51 8.87 7.80
N GLU A 158 33.53 8.25 6.63
CA GLU A 158 33.08 8.87 5.38
C GLU A 158 31.56 9.10 5.35
N PHE A 159 30.76 8.30 6.06
CA PHE A 159 29.31 8.51 6.16
C PHE A 159 28.95 9.78 6.95
N ASP A 160 29.88 10.34 7.74
CA ASP A 160 29.65 11.57 8.49
C ASP A 160 29.53 12.80 7.57
N VAL A 161 30.02 12.74 6.31
CA VAL A 161 29.90 13.85 5.36
C VAL A 161 28.52 13.97 4.70
N LEU A 162 27.70 12.92 4.75
CA LEU A 162 26.37 12.90 4.12
C LEU A 162 25.38 13.80 4.88
N LYS A 163 24.60 14.59 4.13
CA LYS A 163 23.53 15.46 4.66
C LYS A 163 22.16 14.79 4.64
N GLY A 164 22.01 13.69 3.92
CA GLY A 164 20.80 12.88 3.83
C GLY A 164 20.36 12.28 5.16
N VAL A 165 19.10 11.87 5.21
CA VAL A 165 18.50 11.24 6.38
C VAL A 165 19.05 9.81 6.52
N LEU A 166 19.30 9.39 7.75
CA LEU A 166 19.76 8.06 8.08
C LEU A 166 18.72 7.35 8.94
N VAL A 167 18.23 6.19 8.51
CA VAL A 167 17.45 5.25 9.32
C VAL A 167 18.41 4.13 9.74
N TRP A 168 18.73 4.06 11.04
CA TRP A 168 19.73 3.15 11.58
C TRP A 168 19.08 2.04 12.40
N SER A 169 19.23 0.79 11.97
CA SER A 169 18.86 -0.41 12.76
C SER A 169 20.12 -1.25 13.06
N PRO A 170 20.45 -1.50 14.33
CA PRO A 170 21.58 -2.35 14.70
C PRO A 170 21.33 -3.85 14.41
N VAL A 171 20.13 -4.22 13.94
CA VAL A 171 19.76 -5.60 13.60
C VAL A 171 19.45 -5.70 12.11
N ASN A 172 20.10 -6.63 11.41
CA ASN A 172 19.68 -7.06 10.07
C ASN A 172 18.60 -8.14 10.23
N SER A 173 17.37 -7.84 9.83
CA SER A 173 16.23 -8.76 9.89
C SER A 173 15.08 -8.26 8.99
N PRO A 174 14.16 -9.13 8.55
CA PRO A 174 13.00 -8.69 7.79
C PRO A 174 12.08 -7.76 8.60
N VAL A 175 12.07 -7.89 9.94
CA VAL A 175 11.30 -7.02 10.83
C VAL A 175 11.91 -5.62 10.95
N ALA A 176 13.24 -5.51 10.91
CA ALA A 176 13.93 -4.22 10.79
C ALA A 176 13.62 -3.53 9.46
N ALA A 177 13.66 -4.29 8.35
CA ALA A 177 13.31 -3.78 7.03
C ALA A 177 11.86 -3.27 6.97
N ASP A 178 10.89 -4.04 7.47
CA ASP A 178 9.49 -3.62 7.62
C ASP A 178 9.38 -2.31 8.42
N TYR A 179 9.94 -2.27 9.63
CA TYR A 179 9.82 -1.11 10.53
C TYR A 179 10.43 0.17 9.93
N ALA A 180 11.61 0.06 9.30
CA ALA A 180 12.26 1.18 8.63
C ALA A 180 11.46 1.70 7.42
N ALA A 181 10.92 0.81 6.58
CA ALA A 181 10.06 1.21 5.46
C ALA A 181 8.78 1.92 5.93
N GLN A 182 8.18 1.45 7.03
CA GLN A 182 7.04 2.13 7.66
C GLN A 182 7.42 3.48 8.27
N MET A 183 8.60 3.62 8.85
CA MET A 183 9.08 4.89 9.44
C MET A 183 9.27 5.97 8.38
N ILE A 184 9.85 5.61 7.23
CA ILE A 184 10.08 6.53 6.10
C ILE A 184 8.79 7.21 5.62
N PHE A 185 7.67 6.48 5.64
CA PHE A 185 6.34 7.02 5.28
C PHE A 185 5.46 7.38 6.49
N GLY A 186 5.97 7.32 7.71
CA GLY A 186 5.21 7.72 8.92
C GLY A 186 4.04 6.80 9.26
N GLY A 187 4.09 5.53 8.84
CA GLY A 187 3.25 4.48 9.38
C GLY A 187 3.62 4.12 10.82
N VAL A 188 4.90 4.29 11.19
CA VAL A 188 5.37 4.28 12.59
C VAL A 188 6.11 5.58 12.91
N ALA A 189 6.10 5.97 14.18
CA ALA A 189 6.84 7.13 14.68
C ALA A 189 8.32 6.78 14.93
N ALA A 190 9.22 7.71 14.68
CA ALA A 190 10.56 7.69 15.23
C ALA A 190 10.53 8.36 16.62
N ASN A 191 10.97 7.65 17.65
CA ASN A 191 10.98 8.15 19.04
C ASN A 191 12.23 7.72 19.84
N GLN A 192 13.09 6.86 19.27
CA GLN A 192 14.29 6.36 19.93
C GLN A 192 15.49 7.30 19.78
N LYS A 193 16.46 7.08 20.67
CA LYS A 193 17.78 7.72 20.65
C LYS A 193 18.88 6.66 20.60
N LEU A 194 20.04 7.01 20.04
CA LEU A 194 21.24 6.18 20.09
C LEU A 194 21.65 5.93 21.54
N ARG A 195 21.87 4.66 21.90
CA ARG A 195 22.35 4.25 23.23
C ARG A 195 23.88 4.40 23.38
N ALA A 196 24.58 4.38 22.26
CA ALA A 196 26.03 4.58 22.14
C ALA A 196 26.31 5.31 20.83
N SER A 197 27.42 6.04 20.76
CA SER A 197 27.87 6.71 19.54
C SER A 197 28.22 5.68 18.46
N ILE A 198 27.80 5.96 17.22
CA ILE A 198 28.06 5.08 16.06
C ILE A 198 29.07 5.69 15.07
N SER A 199 29.40 6.97 15.21
CA SER A 199 30.43 7.66 14.43
C SER A 199 30.90 8.93 15.16
N LYS A 200 31.67 9.81 14.49
CA LYS A 200 32.01 11.14 15.05
C LYS A 200 30.84 12.11 14.95
N LYS A 201 30.02 12.02 13.90
CA LYS A 201 28.80 12.82 13.74
C LYS A 201 27.64 12.34 14.61
N TYR A 202 27.45 11.04 14.76
CA TYR A 202 26.27 10.46 15.42
C TYR A 202 26.64 9.92 16.80
N GLN A 203 26.32 10.71 17.83
CA GLN A 203 26.69 10.49 19.22
C GLN A 203 25.56 9.84 20.03
N SER A 204 25.89 9.30 21.20
CA SER A 204 24.88 8.83 22.16
C SER A 204 23.89 9.95 22.53
N GLY A 205 22.60 9.64 22.55
CA GLY A 205 21.51 10.62 22.73
C GLY A 205 20.95 11.23 21.43
N ASP A 206 21.63 11.07 20.29
CA ASP A 206 21.11 11.53 19.00
C ASP A 206 19.91 10.70 18.55
N GLY A 207 19.00 11.35 17.84
CA GLY A 207 17.77 10.74 17.33
C GLY A 207 16.70 11.80 17.09
N ALA A 208 16.17 11.83 15.88
CA ALA A 208 15.05 12.68 15.49
C ALA A 208 13.72 12.04 15.90
N VAL A 209 12.79 12.87 16.35
CA VAL A 209 11.45 12.44 16.73
C VAL A 209 10.46 12.80 15.63
N THR A 210 9.56 11.89 15.28
CA THR A 210 8.46 12.11 14.34
C THR A 210 7.14 11.62 14.93
N LEU A 211 6.02 11.99 14.29
CA LEU A 211 4.70 11.47 14.63
C LEU A 211 4.28 10.41 13.62
N GLN A 212 3.42 9.48 14.03
CA GLN A 212 2.69 8.64 13.08
C GLN A 212 1.71 9.54 12.31
N THR A 213 1.81 9.53 10.98
CA THR A 213 0.98 10.34 10.07
C THR A 213 0.16 9.50 9.09
N ARG A 214 0.38 8.18 9.05
CA ARG A 214 -0.32 7.23 8.16
C ARG A 214 -0.67 5.96 8.92
N LEU A 215 -1.56 5.14 8.35
CA LEU A 215 -1.85 3.81 8.89
C LEU A 215 -0.57 2.96 8.85
N ALA A 216 -0.26 2.29 9.96
CA ALA A 216 0.76 1.25 9.98
C ALA A 216 0.24 -0.01 9.27
N TYR A 217 1.14 -0.90 8.86
CA TYR A 217 0.84 -2.29 8.55
C TYR A 217 1.35 -3.17 9.69
N ALA A 218 0.50 -4.09 10.16
CA ALA A 218 0.78 -4.88 11.36
C ALA A 218 0.17 -6.27 11.26
N VAL A 219 0.55 -7.15 12.19
CA VAL A 219 -0.16 -8.40 12.44
C VAL A 219 -1.41 -8.15 13.32
N PRO A 220 -2.46 -8.97 13.23
CA PRO A 220 -3.71 -8.81 14.01
C PRO A 220 -3.50 -8.63 15.52
N GLU A 221 -2.53 -9.34 16.07
CA GLU A 221 -2.18 -9.37 17.48
C GLU A 221 -1.72 -7.99 17.98
N GLU A 222 -1.13 -7.16 17.10
CA GLU A 222 -0.70 -5.79 17.43
C GLU A 222 -1.88 -4.82 17.65
N ALA A 223 -3.07 -5.23 17.21
CA ALA A 223 -4.34 -4.55 17.45
C ALA A 223 -5.24 -5.37 18.40
N GLY A 224 -4.72 -6.37 19.11
CA GLY A 224 -5.50 -7.20 20.02
C GLY A 224 -6.58 -8.04 19.33
N ILE A 225 -6.29 -8.56 18.13
CA ILE A 225 -7.11 -9.52 17.39
C ILE A 225 -6.31 -10.81 17.23
N ASN A 226 -6.96 -11.98 17.35
CA ASN A 226 -6.32 -13.26 17.06
C ASN A 226 -6.42 -13.57 15.56
N ALA A 227 -5.28 -13.76 14.89
CA ALA A 227 -5.19 -14.08 13.46
C ALA A 227 -5.87 -15.41 13.08
N ASP A 228 -5.88 -16.40 13.97
CA ASP A 228 -6.53 -17.70 13.76
C ASP A 228 -8.07 -17.57 13.72
N ASN A 229 -8.62 -16.52 14.35
CA ASN A 229 -10.05 -16.20 14.27
C ASN A 229 -10.35 -15.28 13.08
N LEU A 230 -9.51 -14.26 12.86
CA LEU A 230 -9.76 -13.23 11.84
C LEU A 230 -9.67 -13.80 10.42
N ASN A 231 -8.58 -14.49 10.09
CA ASN A 231 -8.29 -14.86 8.72
C ASN A 231 -9.30 -15.87 8.16
N PRO A 232 -9.65 -16.98 8.86
CA PRO A 232 -10.61 -17.95 8.33
C PRO A 232 -12.03 -17.40 8.26
N ALA A 233 -12.42 -16.50 9.18
CA ALA A 233 -13.73 -15.87 9.16
C ALA A 233 -13.93 -14.97 7.93
N ILE A 234 -12.95 -14.11 7.62
CA ILE A 234 -12.99 -13.27 6.41
C ILE A 234 -12.93 -14.14 5.16
N ASP A 235 -12.02 -15.12 5.12
CA ASP A 235 -11.88 -16.03 3.98
C ASP A 235 -13.20 -16.78 3.68
N ALA A 236 -13.91 -17.25 4.72
CA ALA A 236 -15.20 -17.93 4.58
C ALA A 236 -16.30 -16.99 4.05
N ILE A 237 -16.39 -15.75 4.56
CA ILE A 237 -17.39 -14.77 4.13
C ILE A 237 -17.18 -14.39 2.65
N VAL A 238 -15.94 -14.14 2.24
CA VAL A 238 -15.63 -13.78 0.84
C VAL A 238 -15.81 -14.99 -0.09
N ALA A 239 -15.40 -16.18 0.34
CA ALA A 239 -15.65 -17.41 -0.42
C ALA A 239 -17.14 -17.65 -0.63
N GLU A 240 -17.98 -17.39 0.37
CA GLU A 240 -19.44 -17.50 0.26
C GLU A 240 -20.01 -16.47 -0.72
N ALA A 241 -19.59 -15.21 -0.63
CA ALA A 241 -20.03 -14.16 -1.55
C ALA A 241 -19.68 -14.49 -3.02
N ILE A 242 -18.50 -15.06 -3.27
CA ILE A 242 -18.09 -15.51 -4.61
C ILE A 242 -18.90 -16.75 -5.04
N ARG A 243 -19.07 -17.74 -4.17
CA ARG A 243 -19.84 -18.97 -4.43
C ARG A 243 -21.30 -18.68 -4.77
N ALA A 244 -21.90 -17.73 -4.05
CA ALA A 244 -23.28 -17.26 -4.27
C ALA A 244 -23.44 -16.31 -5.48
N LYS A 245 -22.34 -15.98 -6.18
CA LYS A 245 -22.29 -14.98 -7.27
C LYS A 245 -22.84 -13.60 -6.86
N ALA A 246 -22.54 -13.18 -5.62
CA ALA A 246 -22.76 -11.80 -5.19
C ALA A 246 -21.64 -10.87 -5.69
N THR A 247 -20.43 -11.39 -5.87
CA THR A 247 -19.29 -10.70 -6.50
C THR A 247 -18.35 -11.71 -7.20
N PRO A 248 -17.67 -11.37 -8.30
CA PRO A 248 -16.67 -12.27 -8.92
C PRO A 248 -15.33 -12.29 -8.16
N GLY A 249 -15.04 -11.21 -7.44
CA GLY A 249 -13.80 -10.97 -6.70
C GLY A 249 -13.99 -9.93 -5.60
N ALA A 250 -12.97 -9.74 -4.77
CA ALA A 250 -12.96 -8.73 -3.73
C ALA A 250 -11.53 -8.43 -3.25
N VAL A 251 -11.29 -7.19 -2.83
CA VAL A 251 -10.15 -6.84 -1.96
C VAL A 251 -10.69 -6.43 -0.60
N VAL A 252 -10.27 -7.13 0.45
CA VAL A 252 -10.68 -6.86 1.84
C VAL A 252 -9.52 -6.27 2.62
N LEU A 253 -9.74 -5.09 3.19
CA LEU A 253 -8.82 -4.40 4.09
C LEU A 253 -9.49 -4.23 5.46
N VAL A 254 -8.80 -4.60 6.54
CA VAL A 254 -9.23 -4.35 7.92
C VAL A 254 -8.18 -3.49 8.62
N ALA A 255 -8.63 -2.34 9.13
CA ALA A 255 -7.82 -1.45 9.96
C ALA A 255 -8.42 -1.30 11.36
N ARG A 256 -7.60 -1.41 12.40
CA ARG A 256 -7.97 -1.19 13.81
C ARG A 256 -6.86 -0.40 14.49
N ASN A 257 -7.22 0.60 15.30
CA ASN A 257 -6.27 1.41 16.08
C ASN A 257 -5.10 1.98 15.24
N GLY A 258 -5.39 2.51 14.05
CA GLY A 258 -4.36 3.07 13.15
C GLY A 258 -3.48 2.03 12.43
N LYS A 259 -3.82 0.73 12.51
CA LYS A 259 -3.04 -0.38 11.94
C LYS A 259 -3.89 -1.19 10.97
N VAL A 260 -3.43 -1.36 9.73
CA VAL A 260 -3.95 -2.34 8.79
C VAL A 260 -3.45 -3.72 9.23
N ILE A 261 -4.39 -4.57 9.65
CA ILE A 261 -4.12 -5.92 10.16
C ILE A 261 -4.55 -7.02 9.19
N PHE A 262 -5.25 -6.66 8.12
CA PHE A 262 -5.65 -7.55 7.05
C PHE A 262 -5.68 -6.76 5.74
N ASN A 263 -5.10 -7.32 4.67
CA ASN A 263 -5.23 -6.80 3.31
C ASN A 263 -5.01 -7.95 2.31
N LYS A 264 -6.08 -8.44 1.68
CA LYS A 264 -6.06 -9.62 0.82
C LYS A 264 -7.05 -9.49 -0.34
N ALA A 265 -6.64 -9.98 -1.51
CA ALA A 265 -7.45 -10.08 -2.71
C ALA A 265 -7.99 -11.51 -2.93
N TYR A 266 -9.15 -11.62 -3.56
CA TYR A 266 -9.91 -12.86 -3.75
C TYR A 266 -10.61 -12.87 -5.11
N GLY A 267 -10.87 -14.07 -5.65
CA GLY A 267 -11.66 -14.21 -6.88
C GLY A 267 -10.97 -13.61 -8.11
N ASN A 268 -11.78 -13.13 -9.05
CA ASN A 268 -11.36 -12.63 -10.36
C ASN A 268 -12.11 -11.33 -10.70
N HIS A 269 -11.59 -10.57 -11.68
CA HIS A 269 -12.20 -9.32 -12.15
C HIS A 269 -13.64 -9.50 -12.64
N THR A 270 -13.94 -10.62 -13.29
CA THR A 270 -15.32 -11.00 -13.69
C THR A 270 -15.57 -12.50 -13.52
N TYR A 271 -16.84 -12.91 -13.51
CA TYR A 271 -17.25 -14.32 -13.28
C TYR A 271 -16.68 -15.32 -14.29
N ASN A 272 -16.39 -14.87 -15.51
CA ASN A 272 -15.92 -15.73 -16.61
C ASN A 272 -14.42 -15.54 -16.93
N ASP A 273 -13.76 -14.59 -16.26
CA ASP A 273 -12.33 -14.32 -16.46
C ASP A 273 -11.46 -15.23 -15.57
N THR A 274 -10.19 -15.35 -15.92
CA THR A 274 -9.12 -15.96 -15.11
C THR A 274 -8.20 -14.93 -14.46
N LEU A 275 -8.31 -13.65 -14.84
CA LEU A 275 -7.56 -12.55 -14.25
C LEU A 275 -7.93 -12.37 -12.78
N LYS A 276 -6.96 -12.68 -11.90
CA LYS A 276 -7.08 -12.59 -10.45
C LYS A 276 -7.05 -11.15 -9.97
N ASP A 277 -7.93 -10.83 -9.03
CA ASP A 277 -7.87 -9.59 -8.26
C ASP A 277 -6.52 -9.47 -7.54
N LYS A 278 -6.03 -8.24 -7.43
CA LYS A 278 -4.83 -7.87 -6.68
C LYS A 278 -5.16 -6.74 -5.72
N ILE A 279 -4.42 -6.65 -4.62
CA ILE A 279 -4.52 -5.54 -3.65
C ILE A 279 -4.18 -4.16 -4.25
N THR A 280 -3.65 -4.13 -5.48
CA THR A 280 -3.28 -2.93 -6.24
C THR A 280 -4.30 -2.57 -7.33
N ASP A 281 -5.33 -3.39 -7.54
CA ASP A 281 -6.33 -3.12 -8.57
C ASP A 281 -7.24 -1.96 -8.12
N ILE A 282 -7.64 -1.13 -9.09
CA ILE A 282 -8.43 0.07 -8.84
C ILE A 282 -9.89 -0.25 -9.08
N PHE A 283 -10.72 -0.01 -8.07
CA PHE A 283 -12.17 -0.22 -8.10
C PHE A 283 -12.89 1.13 -8.17
N ASP A 284 -13.98 1.20 -8.93
CA ASP A 284 -14.83 2.40 -8.98
C ASP A 284 -15.50 2.67 -7.64
N LEU A 285 -15.39 3.91 -7.15
CA LEU A 285 -15.99 4.34 -5.89
C LEU A 285 -17.49 4.60 -6.07
N ALA A 286 -18.30 3.56 -5.93
CA ALA A 286 -19.75 3.62 -6.07
C ALA A 286 -20.49 3.99 -4.76
N SER A 287 -21.72 4.47 -4.90
CA SER A 287 -22.72 4.64 -3.82
C SER A 287 -22.40 5.61 -2.67
N VAL A 288 -21.28 6.35 -2.67
CA VAL A 288 -20.95 7.34 -1.62
C VAL A 288 -22.09 8.33 -1.36
N THR A 289 -22.73 8.84 -2.43
CA THR A 289 -23.88 9.77 -2.36
C THR A 289 -25.06 9.22 -1.56
N LYS A 290 -25.26 7.89 -1.51
CA LYS A 290 -26.35 7.29 -0.73
C LYS A 290 -26.17 7.62 0.75
N VAL A 291 -24.99 7.38 1.30
CA VAL A 291 -24.68 7.63 2.71
C VAL A 291 -24.42 9.12 2.96
N ALA A 292 -23.65 9.78 2.09
CA ALA A 292 -23.17 11.14 2.28
C ALA A 292 -24.17 12.25 1.89
N ALA A 293 -25.32 11.90 1.31
CA ALA A 293 -26.41 12.85 1.05
C ALA A 293 -27.78 12.21 1.30
N THR A 294 -28.16 11.21 0.51
CA THR A 294 -29.54 10.69 0.48
C THR A 294 -30.03 10.21 1.85
N THR A 295 -29.22 9.46 2.60
CA THR A 295 -29.58 8.98 3.94
C THR A 295 -29.79 10.13 4.92
N MET A 296 -28.89 11.12 4.95
CA MET A 296 -29.01 12.26 5.86
C MET A 296 -30.22 13.15 5.54
N ASP A 297 -30.47 13.42 4.25
CA ASP A 297 -31.62 14.21 3.82
C ASP A 297 -32.94 13.49 4.12
N VAL A 298 -33.01 12.16 3.87
CA VAL A 298 -34.19 11.34 4.20
C VAL A 298 -34.45 11.32 5.70
N MET A 299 -33.44 11.11 6.54
CA MET A 299 -33.59 11.12 8.00
C MET A 299 -34.12 12.48 8.47
N LYS A 300 -33.54 13.58 7.99
CA LYS A 300 -33.98 14.94 8.33
C LYS A 300 -35.41 15.24 7.87
N LEU A 301 -35.80 14.77 6.68
CA LEU A 301 -37.17 14.94 6.18
C LEU A 301 -38.18 14.08 6.94
N TYR A 302 -37.76 12.88 7.38
CA TYR A 302 -38.56 12.01 8.23
C TYR A 302 -38.82 12.62 9.61
N ASP A 303 -37.76 13.09 10.29
CA ASP A 303 -37.87 13.77 11.59
C ASP A 303 -38.73 15.04 11.53
N GLN A 304 -38.76 15.72 10.38
CA GLN A 304 -39.61 16.89 10.13
C GLN A 304 -41.06 16.54 9.73
N GLY A 305 -41.42 15.26 9.66
CA GLY A 305 -42.74 14.80 9.19
C GLY A 305 -43.02 15.10 7.71
N LYS A 306 -41.99 15.44 6.93
CA LYS A 306 -42.09 15.82 5.50
C LYS A 306 -41.94 14.62 4.56
N LEU A 307 -41.34 13.53 5.04
CA LEU A 307 -41.21 12.27 4.33
C LEU A 307 -41.66 11.15 5.25
N ASN A 308 -42.65 10.36 4.82
CA ASN A 308 -43.05 9.12 5.46
C ASN A 308 -42.51 7.97 4.60
N LEU A 309 -41.79 7.04 5.23
CA LEU A 309 -41.17 5.89 4.57
C LEU A 309 -42.21 4.96 3.92
N ASP A 310 -43.41 4.89 4.51
CA ASP A 310 -44.51 4.01 4.06
C ASP A 310 -45.45 4.71 3.06
N SER A 311 -45.19 5.98 2.74
CA SER A 311 -45.82 6.66 1.60
C SER A 311 -45.14 6.29 0.29
N THR A 312 -45.90 6.36 -0.80
CA THR A 312 -45.46 5.92 -2.12
C THR A 312 -44.64 6.98 -2.85
N ALA A 313 -43.80 6.58 -3.81
CA ALA A 313 -43.03 7.52 -4.62
C ALA A 313 -43.92 8.47 -5.43
N GLY A 314 -45.12 8.05 -5.86
CA GLY A 314 -46.10 8.95 -6.48
C GLY A 314 -46.53 10.11 -5.57
N SER A 315 -46.48 9.93 -4.25
CA SER A 315 -46.78 10.99 -3.28
C SER A 315 -45.79 12.16 -3.41
N TYR A 316 -44.49 11.86 -3.53
CA TYR A 316 -43.40 12.84 -3.52
C TYR A 316 -42.87 13.22 -4.92
N LEU A 317 -42.87 12.28 -5.86
CA LEU A 317 -42.24 12.39 -7.17
C LEU A 317 -43.32 12.46 -8.26
N ALA A 318 -43.54 13.65 -8.81
CA ALA A 318 -44.52 13.86 -9.88
C ALA A 318 -44.29 12.94 -11.11
N LEU A 319 -43.02 12.65 -11.43
CA LEU A 319 -42.62 11.75 -12.52
C LEU A 319 -43.05 10.29 -12.30
N ALA A 320 -43.28 9.85 -11.06
CA ALA A 320 -43.68 8.46 -10.77
C ALA A 320 -45.20 8.24 -10.94
N ARG A 321 -46.01 9.30 -10.86
CA ARG A 321 -47.48 9.21 -10.71
C ARG A 321 -48.21 8.45 -11.82
N ASN A 322 -47.75 8.61 -13.06
CA ASN A 322 -48.35 7.99 -14.24
C ASN A 322 -47.52 6.79 -14.74
N THR A 323 -46.85 6.08 -13.84
CA THR A 323 -45.94 4.96 -14.16
C THR A 323 -46.20 3.77 -13.24
N ASN A 324 -45.66 2.60 -13.59
CA ASN A 324 -45.63 1.43 -12.70
C ASN A 324 -44.73 1.59 -11.47
N LYS A 325 -44.26 2.81 -11.18
CA LYS A 325 -43.48 3.20 -9.99
C LYS A 325 -44.28 4.07 -9.02
N ASN A 326 -45.55 4.39 -9.32
CA ASN A 326 -46.41 5.20 -8.47
C ASN A 326 -46.51 4.65 -7.05
N ASP A 327 -46.74 3.34 -6.91
CA ASP A 327 -47.15 2.68 -5.67
C ASP A 327 -45.99 2.12 -4.84
N ILE A 328 -44.78 2.15 -5.37
CA ILE A 328 -43.58 1.69 -4.65
C ILE A 328 -43.32 2.64 -3.47
N THR A 329 -43.18 2.09 -2.26
CA THR A 329 -42.92 2.88 -1.04
C THR A 329 -41.53 3.49 -1.05
N MET A 330 -41.36 4.62 -0.36
CA MET A 330 -40.03 5.20 -0.14
C MET A 330 -39.11 4.22 0.59
N ARG A 331 -39.65 3.38 1.48
CA ARG A 331 -38.95 2.27 2.13
C ARG A 331 -38.34 1.31 1.10
N GLU A 332 -39.11 0.79 0.16
CA GLU A 332 -38.63 -0.15 -0.88
C GLU A 332 -37.55 0.46 -1.81
N PHE A 333 -37.59 1.77 -2.07
CA PHE A 333 -36.50 2.45 -2.78
C PHE A 333 -35.21 2.45 -1.95
N LEU A 334 -35.31 2.80 -0.67
CA LEU A 334 -34.15 2.94 0.22
C LEU A 334 -33.54 1.59 0.64
N THR A 335 -34.34 0.52 0.70
CA THR A 335 -33.88 -0.84 1.03
C THR A 335 -33.47 -1.67 -0.19
N HIS A 336 -33.42 -1.08 -1.40
CA HIS A 336 -33.13 -1.79 -2.66
C HIS A 336 -34.13 -2.93 -3.01
N GLN A 337 -35.37 -2.84 -2.53
CA GLN A 337 -36.43 -3.85 -2.75
C GLN A 337 -37.42 -3.49 -3.87
N SER A 338 -37.42 -2.24 -4.34
CA SER A 338 -38.30 -1.66 -5.37
C SER A 338 -38.31 -2.32 -6.77
N GLY A 339 -37.52 -3.37 -7.02
CA GLY A 339 -37.42 -4.01 -8.34
C GLY A 339 -36.97 -3.05 -9.46
N MET A 340 -36.27 -1.97 -9.12
CA MET A 340 -35.64 -1.07 -10.08
C MET A 340 -34.45 -1.77 -10.74
N VAL A 341 -34.22 -1.48 -12.03
CA VAL A 341 -33.04 -2.01 -12.75
C VAL A 341 -31.78 -1.54 -12.01
N PRO A 342 -30.90 -2.46 -11.58
CA PRO A 342 -29.65 -2.08 -10.95
C PRO A 342 -28.69 -1.54 -12.02
N ASP A 343 -27.97 -0.48 -11.63
CA ASP A 343 -27.01 0.24 -12.46
C ASP A 343 -27.62 0.96 -13.69
N VAL A 344 -27.14 2.17 -13.95
CA VAL A 344 -27.50 2.93 -15.15
C VAL A 344 -26.20 3.20 -15.88
N ILE A 345 -25.92 2.37 -16.88
CA ILE A 345 -24.68 2.44 -17.66
C ILE A 345 -24.69 3.71 -18.52
N THR A 346 -24.22 4.83 -17.93
CA THR A 346 -24.21 6.15 -18.58
C THR A 346 -23.10 6.26 -19.63
N TRP A 347 -22.00 5.53 -19.47
CA TRP A 347 -20.88 5.55 -20.42
C TRP A 347 -21.20 4.85 -21.75
N GLU A 348 -22.16 3.91 -21.78
CA GLU A 348 -22.63 3.31 -23.05
C GLU A 348 -23.40 4.32 -23.91
N LYS A 349 -24.02 5.33 -23.29
CA LYS A 349 -24.65 6.46 -24.00
C LYS A 349 -23.61 7.45 -24.57
N LEU A 350 -22.37 7.40 -24.08
CA LEU A 350 -21.22 8.14 -24.62
C LEU A 350 -20.63 7.39 -25.81
N LYS A 351 -21.28 7.53 -26.96
CA LYS A 351 -20.79 7.05 -28.26
C LYS A 351 -19.34 7.48 -28.52
N ALA A 352 -18.61 6.67 -29.30
CA ALA A 352 -17.23 6.97 -29.68
C ALA A 352 -17.07 8.34 -30.37
N GLU A 353 -18.06 8.78 -31.16
CA GLU A 353 -18.10 10.09 -31.83
C GLU A 353 -18.16 11.29 -30.86
N ASN A 354 -18.51 11.09 -29.59
CA ASN A 354 -18.65 12.13 -28.56
C ASN A 354 -17.45 12.21 -27.61
N ARG A 355 -16.38 11.44 -27.86
CA ARG A 355 -15.16 11.42 -27.06
C ARG A 355 -13.88 11.42 -27.92
N SER A 356 -12.80 11.99 -27.40
CA SER A 356 -11.46 11.99 -28.01
C SER A 356 -10.39 11.67 -26.97
N THR A 357 -9.28 11.06 -27.39
CA THR A 357 -8.09 10.90 -26.54
C THR A 357 -7.30 12.19 -26.39
N ASP A 358 -7.47 13.12 -27.33
CA ASP A 358 -6.71 14.36 -27.45
C ASP A 358 -7.64 15.58 -27.51
N SER A 359 -7.19 16.70 -26.94
CA SER A 359 -7.93 17.96 -26.91
C SER A 359 -8.03 18.57 -28.32
N SER A 360 -9.17 19.14 -28.66
CA SER A 360 -9.31 19.98 -29.86
C SER A 360 -10.47 20.98 -29.72
N ALA A 361 -10.66 21.86 -30.71
CA ALA A 361 -11.81 22.78 -30.74
C ALA A 361 -13.17 22.05 -30.73
N LEU A 362 -13.22 20.83 -31.27
CA LEU A 362 -14.42 19.95 -31.23
C LEU A 362 -14.53 19.18 -29.92
N PHE A 363 -13.42 18.94 -29.21
CA PHE A 363 -13.36 18.18 -27.96
C PHE A 363 -12.60 18.97 -26.87
N PRO A 364 -13.14 20.11 -26.39
CA PRO A 364 -12.43 21.01 -25.49
C PRO A 364 -12.49 20.59 -24.02
N THR A 365 -13.50 19.80 -23.64
CA THR A 365 -13.81 19.51 -22.23
C THR A 365 -13.04 18.29 -21.75
N LYS A 366 -11.90 18.50 -21.09
CA LYS A 366 -11.15 17.42 -20.44
C LYS A 366 -11.94 16.84 -19.27
N VAL A 367 -12.18 15.54 -19.29
CA VAL A 367 -12.95 14.79 -18.27
C VAL A 367 -12.10 13.76 -17.54
N ALA A 368 -11.04 13.23 -18.16
CA ALA A 368 -10.02 12.44 -17.48
C ALA A 368 -8.65 12.58 -18.19
N GLU A 369 -7.63 11.85 -17.72
CA GLU A 369 -6.39 11.73 -18.47
C GLU A 369 -6.64 11.04 -19.82
N ARG A 370 -6.20 11.67 -20.91
CA ARG A 370 -6.46 11.24 -22.29
C ARG A 370 -7.95 10.98 -22.60
N PHE A 371 -8.83 11.80 -22.02
CA PHE A 371 -10.28 11.70 -22.25
C PHE A 371 -10.90 13.11 -22.30
N TYR A 372 -11.47 13.45 -23.46
CA TYR A 372 -12.09 14.74 -23.75
C TYR A 372 -13.47 14.54 -24.36
N LEU A 373 -14.48 15.27 -23.88
CA LEU A 373 -15.82 15.25 -24.45
C LEU A 373 -15.96 16.22 -25.61
N LYS A 374 -16.77 15.82 -26.59
CA LYS A 374 -17.20 16.68 -27.68
C LYS A 374 -18.00 17.86 -27.11
N LYS A 375 -17.82 19.03 -27.71
CA LYS A 375 -18.70 20.18 -27.49
C LYS A 375 -19.97 20.00 -28.34
N ASP A 376 -21.13 20.05 -27.69
CA ASP A 376 -22.45 20.12 -28.33
C ASP A 376 -22.65 21.46 -29.07
#